data_AF-A0A7S0VMT4-F1
#
_entry.id   AF-A0A7S0VMT4-F1
#
_cell.length_a   1.000
_cell.length_b   1.000
_cell.length_c   1.000
_cell.angle_alpha   90.00
_cell.angle_beta   90.00
_cell.angle_gamma   90.00
#
_symmetry.space_group_name_H-M   'P 1'
#
loop_
_entity.id
_entity.type
_entity.pdbx_description
1 polymer ?
#
loop_
_entity_poly.entity_id
_entity_poly.type
_entity_poly.pdbx_seq_one_letter_code
_entity_poly.pdbx_strand_id
1 'polypeptide(L)'
;MTGSGYVVVAQPTLVLVLAILLGVAATKEGVEMTEEQNQNLPDFGDPAVAKRLKCSACRASAVEMHEALAGLRKKRGKVKIQEYEYIEVMDAVCDGPVRTGYGIQLKNNLPTHKFSKDNLISRAKGNWAARYVSGICGDVYREHEEDMLEHHREPLLDFVRVICLDKIKLCDAESLEDRALGDERGFEYDSNSEAQGPAQNVEL
;
A
#
# COMPACT_ATOMS: atom_id res chain seq x y z
N MET A 1 -36.09 1.50 -78.83
CA MET A 1 -34.66 1.15 -78.72
C MET A 1 -34.37 0.85 -77.26
N THR A 2 -33.70 -0.27 -77.06
CA THR A 2 -33.46 -1.04 -75.83
C THR A 2 -32.57 -0.34 -74.82
N GLY A 3 -32.81 -0.60 -73.52
CA GLY A 3 -31.91 -0.21 -72.43
C GLY A 3 -32.34 -0.81 -71.09
N SER A 4 -32.05 -2.10 -70.91
CA SER A 4 -32.17 -2.84 -69.65
C SER A 4 -31.03 -2.44 -68.70
N GLY A 5 -31.30 -2.38 -67.40
CA GLY A 5 -30.28 -2.13 -66.37
C GLY A 5 -30.79 -2.38 -64.97
N TYR A 6 -30.74 -3.64 -64.52
CA TYR A 6 -30.89 -4.00 -63.12
C TYR A 6 -29.59 -3.68 -62.38
N VAL A 7 -29.69 -3.07 -61.19
CA VAL A 7 -28.59 -3.03 -60.22
C VAL A 7 -29.06 -3.75 -58.95
N VAL A 8 -28.49 -4.93 -58.74
CA VAL A 8 -28.52 -5.65 -57.46
C VAL A 8 -27.40 -5.06 -56.60
N VAL A 9 -27.71 -4.55 -55.42
CA VAL A 9 -26.71 -4.38 -54.36
C VAL A 9 -27.20 -5.14 -53.14
N ALA A 10 -26.64 -6.33 -52.96
CA ALA A 10 -26.57 -7.01 -51.68
C ALA A 10 -25.31 -6.51 -50.97
N GLN A 11 -25.42 -6.02 -49.74
CA GLN A 11 -24.28 -5.95 -48.83
C GLN A 11 -24.66 -6.40 -47.41
N PRO A 12 -23.87 -7.32 -46.81
CA PRO A 12 -24.09 -7.90 -45.49
C PRO A 12 -23.23 -7.19 -44.43
N THR A 13 -23.77 -6.98 -43.23
CA THR A 13 -22.97 -6.77 -42.01
C THR A 13 -23.80 -7.28 -40.83
N LEU A 14 -23.66 -8.55 -40.48
CA LEU A 14 -22.75 -9.02 -39.43
C LEU A 14 -22.93 -8.23 -38.11
N VAL A 15 -24.11 -8.34 -37.50
CA VAL A 15 -24.33 -7.96 -36.10
C VAL A 15 -23.67 -9.03 -35.23
N LEU A 16 -22.36 -8.87 -35.05
CA LEU A 16 -21.57 -9.68 -34.13
C LEU A 16 -21.90 -9.18 -32.72
N VAL A 17 -22.87 -9.85 -32.08
CA VAL A 17 -23.19 -9.69 -30.66
C VAL A 17 -22.00 -10.22 -29.87
N LEU A 18 -20.98 -9.38 -29.69
CA LEU A 18 -19.91 -9.61 -28.73
C LEU A 18 -20.50 -9.28 -27.36
N ALA A 19 -21.20 -10.25 -26.77
CA ALA A 19 -21.56 -10.23 -25.37
C ALA A 19 -20.24 -10.21 -24.57
N ILE A 20 -19.86 -9.01 -24.13
CA ILE A 20 -18.81 -8.78 -23.15
C ILE A 20 -19.29 -9.48 -21.88
N LEU A 21 -18.83 -10.72 -21.68
CA LEU A 21 -18.84 -11.36 -20.37
C LEU A 21 -17.91 -10.54 -19.48
N LEU A 22 -18.49 -9.52 -18.87
CA LEU A 22 -17.98 -8.85 -17.69
C LEU A 22 -17.73 -9.93 -16.64
N GLY A 23 -16.48 -10.39 -16.56
CA GLY A 23 -15.97 -11.07 -15.39
C GLY A 23 -16.15 -10.12 -14.22
N VAL A 24 -17.19 -10.35 -13.43
CA VAL A 24 -17.34 -9.77 -12.10
C VAL A 24 -16.15 -10.28 -11.31
N ALA A 25 -15.06 -9.52 -11.33
CA ALA A 25 -14.01 -9.66 -10.34
C ALA A 25 -14.71 -9.37 -9.01
N ALA A 26 -15.07 -10.43 -8.29
CA ALA A 26 -15.58 -10.36 -6.94
C ALA A 26 -14.48 -9.71 -6.09
N THR A 27 -14.54 -8.40 -5.97
CA THR A 27 -13.82 -7.65 -4.95
C THR A 27 -14.34 -8.20 -3.63
N LYS A 28 -13.50 -8.97 -2.92
CA LYS A 28 -13.75 -9.31 -1.52
C LYS A 28 -13.72 -8.01 -0.71
N GLU A 29 -14.84 -7.30 -0.72
CA GLU A 29 -15.12 -6.24 0.22
C GLU A 29 -15.08 -6.86 1.63
N GLY A 30 -14.61 -6.07 2.61
CA GLY A 30 -14.30 -6.56 3.95
C GLY A 30 -15.46 -7.36 4.53
N VAL A 31 -15.19 -8.61 4.90
CA VAL A 31 -16.16 -9.46 5.59
C VAL A 31 -16.45 -8.80 6.93
N GLU A 32 -17.73 -8.55 7.21
CA GLU A 32 -18.18 -8.08 8.51
C GLU A 32 -17.70 -9.08 9.58
N MET A 33 -17.07 -8.57 10.63
CA MET A 33 -16.44 -9.43 11.64
C MET A 33 -17.48 -10.34 12.31
N THR A 34 -17.14 -11.63 12.44
CA THR A 34 -17.97 -12.58 13.19
C THR A 34 -17.90 -12.29 14.69
N GLU A 35 -18.88 -12.78 15.46
CA GLU A 35 -18.86 -12.69 16.91
C GLU A 35 -17.60 -13.34 17.51
N GLU A 36 -17.17 -14.48 16.96
CA GLU A 36 -15.92 -15.14 17.34
C GLU A 36 -14.70 -14.24 17.10
N GLN A 37 -14.66 -13.51 15.97
CA GLN A 37 -13.57 -12.57 15.69
C GLN A 37 -13.59 -11.37 16.62
N ASN A 38 -14.78 -10.85 16.98
CA ASN A 38 -14.93 -9.78 17.96
C ASN A 38 -14.37 -10.18 19.33
N GLN A 39 -14.66 -11.41 19.78
CA GLN A 39 -14.20 -11.92 21.08
C GLN A 39 -12.71 -12.23 21.12
N ASN A 40 -12.08 -12.43 19.96
CA ASN A 40 -10.66 -12.73 19.81
C ASN A 40 -9.85 -11.55 19.26
N LEU A 41 -10.36 -10.32 19.37
CA LEU A 41 -9.57 -9.15 19.03
C LEU A 41 -8.33 -9.06 19.93
N PRO A 42 -7.19 -8.58 19.39
CA PRO A 42 -6.00 -8.35 20.20
C PRO A 42 -6.30 -7.44 21.38
N ASP A 43 -5.78 -7.77 22.56
CA ASP A 43 -5.91 -6.91 23.73
C ASP A 43 -4.96 -5.70 23.60
N PHE A 44 -5.53 -4.54 23.27
CA PHE A 44 -4.78 -3.27 23.17
C PHE A 44 -4.24 -2.78 24.52
N GLY A 45 -4.75 -3.30 25.64
CA GLY A 45 -4.27 -3.01 26.98
C GLY A 45 -2.99 -3.77 27.34
N ASP A 46 -2.72 -4.91 26.70
CA ASP A 46 -1.47 -5.65 26.89
C ASP A 46 -0.31 -4.91 26.20
N PRO A 47 0.73 -4.46 26.94
CA PRO A 47 1.85 -3.72 26.37
C PRO A 47 2.60 -4.48 25.27
N ALA A 48 2.70 -5.80 25.36
CA ALA A 48 3.40 -6.62 24.38
C ALA A 48 2.61 -6.73 23.07
N VAL A 49 1.28 -6.87 23.17
CA VAL A 49 0.37 -6.87 22.01
C VAL A 49 0.34 -5.49 21.37
N ALA A 50 0.18 -4.44 22.18
CA ALA A 50 0.20 -3.06 21.73
C ALA A 50 1.49 -2.71 20.98
N LYS A 51 2.66 -3.15 21.48
CA LYS A 51 3.95 -2.95 20.79
C LYS A 51 3.95 -3.55 19.39
N ARG A 52 3.51 -4.80 19.24
CA ARG A 52 3.47 -5.50 17.94
C ARG A 52 2.50 -4.81 16.97
N LEU A 53 1.32 -4.42 17.45
CA LEU A 53 0.33 -3.72 16.64
C LEU A 53 0.81 -2.34 16.19
N LYS A 54 1.45 -1.57 17.08
CA LYS A 54 2.05 -0.27 16.75
C LYS A 54 3.14 -0.42 15.69
N CYS A 55 4.05 -1.37 15.86
CA CYS A 55 5.06 -1.65 14.83
C CYS A 55 4.42 -2.02 13.49
N SER A 56 3.42 -2.91 13.49
CA SER A 56 2.73 -3.30 12.26
C SER A 56 2.02 -2.12 11.59
N ALA A 57 1.38 -1.24 12.36
CA ALA A 57 0.70 -0.06 11.84
C ALA A 57 1.70 0.99 11.34
N CYS A 58 2.85 1.15 12.00
CA CYS A 58 3.93 2.02 11.53
C CYS A 58 4.45 1.56 10.17
N ARG A 59 4.75 0.26 10.04
CA ARG A 59 5.22 -0.32 8.77
C ARG A 59 4.21 -0.11 7.64
N ALA A 60 2.93 -0.39 7.91
CA ALA A 60 1.85 -0.13 6.97
C ALA A 60 1.81 1.34 6.51
N SER A 61 1.91 2.27 7.45
CA SER A 61 1.91 3.71 7.17
C SER A 61 3.15 4.12 6.36
N ALA A 62 4.34 3.68 6.78
CA ALA A 62 5.60 4.01 6.12
C ALA A 62 5.66 3.49 4.66
N VAL A 63 5.07 2.32 4.37
CA VAL A 63 4.95 1.81 3.00
C VAL A 63 4.11 2.75 2.13
N GLU A 64 2.93 3.15 2.61
CA GLU A 64 2.06 4.06 1.86
C GLU A 64 2.68 5.45 1.69
N MET A 65 3.34 5.97 2.74
CA MET A 65 4.07 7.23 2.69
C MET A 65 5.19 7.18 1.66
N HIS A 66 5.98 6.09 1.64
CA HIS A 66 7.07 5.91 0.67
C HIS A 66 6.55 5.88 -0.77
N GLU A 67 5.49 5.10 -1.03
CA GLU A 67 4.84 5.02 -2.35
C GLU A 67 4.31 6.40 -2.79
N ALA A 68 3.67 7.14 -1.89
CA ALA A 68 3.14 8.46 -2.17
C ALA A 68 4.25 9.49 -2.46
N LEU A 69 5.34 9.46 -1.69
CA LEU A 69 6.51 10.31 -1.90
C LEU A 69 7.24 9.96 -3.19
N ALA A 70 7.32 8.69 -3.55
CA ALA A 70 7.84 8.26 -4.85
C ALA A 70 6.97 8.81 -6.00
N GLY A 71 5.65 8.76 -5.84
CA GLY A 71 4.69 9.37 -6.77
C GLY A 71 4.89 10.89 -6.91
N LEU A 72 5.04 11.60 -5.80
CA LEU A 72 5.28 13.04 -5.78
C LEU A 72 6.61 13.40 -6.45
N ARG A 73 7.69 12.68 -6.15
CA ARG A 73 8.99 12.83 -6.83
C ARG A 73 8.87 12.64 -8.34
N LYS A 74 8.17 11.59 -8.77
CA LYS A 74 7.97 11.32 -10.21
C LYS A 74 7.22 12.47 -10.90
N LYS A 75 6.22 13.06 -10.24
CA LYS A 75 5.47 14.21 -10.76
C LYS A 75 6.33 15.48 -10.85
N ARG A 76 7.19 15.73 -9.86
CA ARG A 76 8.05 16.94 -9.79
C ARG A 76 9.33 16.81 -10.61
N GLY A 77 9.78 15.59 -10.89
CA GLY A 77 11.04 15.32 -11.56
C GLY A 77 12.24 15.83 -10.74
N LYS A 78 12.97 16.80 -11.28
CA LYS A 78 14.15 17.40 -10.63
C LYS A 78 13.81 18.58 -9.71
N VAL A 79 12.57 19.07 -9.75
CA VAL A 79 12.18 20.23 -8.95
C VAL A 79 12.06 19.83 -7.49
N LYS A 80 12.60 20.65 -6.58
CA LYS A 80 12.46 20.45 -5.14
C LYS A 80 10.97 20.37 -4.77
N ILE A 81 10.62 19.38 -3.97
CA ILE A 81 9.30 19.25 -3.34
C ILE A 81 9.20 20.34 -2.29
N GLN A 82 8.12 21.12 -2.34
CA GLN A 82 7.85 22.11 -1.31
C GLN A 82 7.23 21.44 -0.08
N GLU A 83 7.46 22.01 1.09
CA GLU A 83 6.98 21.47 2.38
C GLU A 83 5.45 21.31 2.39
N TYR A 84 4.69 22.29 1.89
CA TYR A 84 3.22 22.16 1.82
C TYR A 84 2.75 21.01 0.90
N GLU A 85 3.49 20.70 -0.17
CA GLU A 85 3.17 19.56 -1.05
C GLU A 85 3.40 18.23 -0.32
N TYR A 86 4.37 18.21 0.60
CA TYR A 86 4.65 17.05 1.44
C TYR A 86 3.51 16.83 2.45
N ILE A 87 3.14 17.88 3.20
CA ILE A 87 2.02 17.89 4.15
C ILE A 87 0.73 17.37 3.50
N GLU A 88 0.35 17.95 2.36
CA GLU A 88 -0.87 17.55 1.64
C GLU A 88 -0.87 16.07 1.23
N VAL A 89 0.30 15.55 0.81
CA VAL A 89 0.43 14.15 0.41
C VAL A 89 0.39 13.22 1.62
N MET A 90 1.01 13.58 2.75
CA MET A 90 0.98 12.77 3.98
C MET A 90 -0.41 12.72 4.61
N ASP A 91 -1.11 13.85 4.69
CA ASP A 91 -2.49 13.90 5.16
C ASP A 91 -3.40 13.01 4.30
N ALA A 92 -3.26 13.10 2.97
CA ALA A 92 -4.01 12.26 2.04
C ALA A 92 -3.70 10.76 2.20
N VAL A 93 -2.46 10.39 2.53
CA VAL A 93 -2.07 9.00 2.81
C VAL A 93 -2.78 8.48 4.07
N CYS A 94 -2.73 9.25 5.15
CA CYS A 94 -3.29 8.83 6.44
C CYS A 94 -4.83 8.75 6.42
N ASP A 95 -5.51 9.61 5.66
CA ASP A 95 -6.96 9.60 5.52
C ASP A 95 -7.49 8.68 4.41
N GLY A 96 -6.65 8.35 3.42
CA GLY A 96 -7.01 7.54 2.27
C GLY A 96 -6.58 6.08 2.38
N PRO A 97 -5.47 5.70 1.72
CA PRO A 97 -5.04 4.30 1.58
C PRO A 97 -4.77 3.61 2.91
N VAL A 98 -4.18 4.30 3.89
CA VAL A 98 -3.93 3.72 5.22
C VAL A 98 -5.24 3.39 5.92
N ARG A 99 -6.16 4.36 5.99
CA ARG A 99 -7.44 4.23 6.69
C ARG A 99 -8.36 3.20 6.05
N THR A 100 -8.42 3.14 4.74
CA THR A 100 -9.42 2.34 4.00
C THR A 100 -8.87 1.01 3.50
N GLY A 101 -7.57 0.95 3.22
CA GLY A 101 -6.90 -0.19 2.62
C GLY A 101 -6.58 -1.29 3.62
N TYR A 102 -6.23 -0.94 4.86
CA TYR A 102 -5.71 -1.89 5.84
C TYR A 102 -6.77 -2.52 6.75
N GLY A 103 -6.51 -3.77 7.16
CA GLY A 103 -7.27 -4.49 8.18
C GLY A 103 -6.36 -5.50 8.88
N ILE A 104 -6.81 -6.04 10.03
CA ILE A 104 -6.03 -7.05 10.76
C ILE A 104 -6.09 -8.38 10.02
N GLN A 105 -4.93 -8.98 9.74
CA GLN A 105 -4.82 -10.29 9.12
C GLN A 105 -5.44 -11.36 10.01
N LEU A 106 -6.13 -12.30 9.36
CA LEU A 106 -6.71 -13.48 10.00
C LEU A 106 -5.83 -14.69 9.73
N LYS A 107 -5.51 -15.45 10.78
CA LYS A 107 -4.87 -16.76 10.68
C LYS A 107 -5.79 -17.79 11.33
N ASN A 108 -6.18 -18.80 10.55
CA ASN A 108 -7.19 -19.79 10.99
C ASN A 108 -8.47 -19.11 11.51
N ASN A 109 -8.94 -18.09 10.78
CA ASN A 109 -10.11 -17.27 11.11
C ASN A 109 -10.01 -16.39 12.38
N LEU A 110 -8.86 -16.35 13.05
CA LEU A 110 -8.64 -15.53 14.24
C LEU A 110 -7.79 -14.29 13.95
N PRO A 111 -8.09 -13.13 14.57
CA PRO A 111 -7.27 -11.93 14.46
C PRO A 111 -5.82 -12.16 14.90
N THR A 112 -4.89 -11.52 14.18
CA THR A 112 -3.46 -11.51 14.51
C THR A 112 -3.03 -10.11 14.95
N HIS A 113 -1.73 -9.92 15.21
CA HIS A 113 -1.16 -8.60 15.53
C HIS A 113 -0.65 -7.85 14.29
N LYS A 114 -1.21 -8.15 13.11
CA LYS A 114 -0.63 -7.75 11.83
C LYS A 114 -1.68 -7.06 10.97
N PHE A 115 -1.36 -5.89 10.45
CA PHE A 115 -2.14 -5.21 9.42
C PHE A 115 -1.68 -5.64 8.02
N SER A 116 -2.59 -5.62 7.06
CA SER A 116 -2.26 -5.84 5.64
C SER A 116 -3.27 -5.13 4.74
N LYS A 117 -2.81 -4.68 3.57
CA LYS A 117 -3.67 -4.23 2.46
C LYS A 117 -3.89 -5.30 1.38
N ASP A 118 -3.11 -6.38 1.40
CA ASP A 118 -3.17 -7.49 0.45
C ASP A 118 -4.57 -8.14 0.35
N ASN A 119 -5.10 -8.23 -0.86
CA ASN A 119 -6.39 -8.84 -1.17
C ASN A 119 -6.37 -10.38 -1.14
N LEU A 120 -5.18 -10.98 -1.15
CA LEU A 120 -4.97 -12.42 -1.04
C LEU A 120 -4.96 -12.90 0.43
N ILE A 121 -4.90 -11.97 1.39
CA ILE A 121 -4.90 -12.27 2.82
C ILE A 121 -6.28 -11.97 3.39
N SER A 122 -6.85 -12.95 4.10
CA SER A 122 -8.10 -12.74 4.85
C SER A 122 -7.89 -11.73 5.97
N ARG A 123 -8.80 -10.76 6.10
CA ARG A 123 -8.65 -9.64 7.03
C ARG A 123 -9.95 -9.32 7.75
N ALA A 124 -9.86 -9.08 9.05
CA ALA A 124 -10.88 -8.41 9.84
C ALA A 124 -10.79 -6.90 9.56
N LYS A 125 -11.87 -6.34 9.03
CA LYS A 125 -12.01 -4.90 8.83
C LYS A 125 -13.04 -4.35 9.82
N GLY A 126 -12.84 -3.11 10.21
CA GLY A 126 -13.75 -2.40 11.11
C GLY A 126 -13.28 -0.97 11.30
N ASN A 127 -14.20 -0.11 11.73
CA ASN A 127 -13.90 1.30 11.97
C ASN A 127 -12.79 1.48 13.02
N TRP A 128 -12.66 0.57 13.99
CA TRP A 128 -11.58 0.59 14.98
C TRP A 128 -10.21 0.35 14.33
N ALA A 129 -10.09 -0.60 13.39
CA ALA A 129 -8.84 -0.92 12.71
C ALA A 129 -8.39 0.25 11.84
N ALA A 130 -9.32 0.80 11.07
CA ALA A 130 -9.11 2.00 10.26
C ALA A 130 -8.61 3.19 11.10
N ARG A 131 -9.28 3.46 12.23
CA ARG A 131 -8.87 4.53 13.17
C ARG A 131 -7.52 4.27 13.82
N TYR A 132 -7.22 3.01 14.15
CA TYR A 132 -5.96 2.64 14.79
C TYR A 132 -4.78 2.89 13.86
N VAL A 133 -4.82 2.35 12.63
CA VAL A 133 -3.70 2.52 11.69
C VAL A 133 -3.59 3.98 11.24
N SER A 134 -4.71 4.66 10.97
CA SER A 134 -4.73 6.09 10.62
C SER A 134 -4.19 6.97 11.76
N GLY A 135 -4.49 6.63 13.02
CA GLY A 135 -3.92 7.31 14.19
C GLY A 135 -2.40 7.19 14.25
N ILE A 136 -1.87 5.97 14.11
CA ILE A 136 -0.42 5.74 14.07
C ILE A 136 0.22 6.44 12.86
N CYS A 137 -0.43 6.45 11.70
CA CYS A 137 0.03 7.20 10.53
C CYS A 137 0.18 8.69 10.82
N GLY A 138 -0.84 9.29 11.43
CA GLY A 138 -0.82 10.70 11.82
C GLY A 138 0.25 11.01 12.87
N ASP A 139 0.50 10.10 13.80
CA ASP A 139 1.56 10.26 14.80
C ASP A 139 2.95 10.14 14.16
N VAL A 140 3.16 9.14 13.29
CA VAL A 140 4.40 8.98 12.50
C VAL A 140 4.71 10.23 11.71
N TYR A 141 3.70 10.81 11.04
CA TYR A 141 3.93 11.97 10.21
C TYR A 141 4.11 13.27 10.98
N ARG A 142 3.24 13.57 11.94
CA ARG A 142 3.30 14.86 12.65
C ARG A 142 4.53 15.00 13.53
N GLU A 143 5.04 13.90 14.09
CA GLU A 143 6.20 13.94 14.99
C GLU A 143 7.53 13.84 14.24
N HIS A 144 7.54 13.30 13.01
CA HIS A 144 8.76 12.96 12.27
C HIS A 144 8.76 13.43 10.80
N GLU A 145 8.09 14.55 10.52
CA GLU A 145 8.05 15.13 9.16
C GLU A 145 9.45 15.40 8.59
N GLU A 146 10.34 16.02 9.36
CA GLU A 146 11.70 16.34 8.93
C GLU A 146 12.50 15.08 8.58
N ASP A 147 12.40 14.05 9.41
CA ASP A 147 13.07 12.76 9.20
C ASP A 147 12.58 12.10 7.92
N MET A 148 11.27 12.12 7.66
CA MET A 148 10.74 11.54 6.44
C MET A 148 11.17 12.31 5.19
N LEU A 149 11.28 13.64 5.26
CA LEU A 149 11.81 14.45 4.15
C LEU A 149 13.29 14.15 3.88
N GLU A 150 14.09 13.96 4.92
CA GLU A 150 15.51 13.59 4.81
C GLU A 150 15.67 12.22 4.14
N HIS A 151 14.88 11.24 4.59
CA HIS A 151 15.04 9.84 4.20
C HIS A 151 14.14 9.41 3.03
N HIS A 152 13.32 10.31 2.45
CA HIS A 152 12.31 9.93 1.46
C HIS A 152 12.88 9.20 0.22
N ARG A 153 14.17 9.37 -0.09
CA ARG A 153 14.84 8.78 -1.27
C ARG A 153 15.38 7.38 -1.04
N GLU A 154 15.38 6.92 0.20
CA GLU A 154 15.89 5.61 0.55
C GLU A 154 15.06 4.50 -0.11
N PRO A 155 15.67 3.32 -0.33
CA PRO A 155 14.91 2.10 -0.63
C PRO A 155 13.82 1.88 0.42
N LEU A 156 12.71 1.26 0.02
CA LEU A 156 11.54 1.13 0.90
C LEU A 156 11.88 0.50 2.26
N LEU A 157 12.66 -0.59 2.27
CA LEU A 157 12.99 -1.28 3.51
C LEU A 157 13.86 -0.43 4.45
N ASP A 158 14.79 0.34 3.88
CA ASP A 158 15.61 1.29 4.63
C ASP A 158 14.76 2.42 5.18
N PHE A 159 13.86 2.99 4.36
CA PHE A 159 12.90 4.01 4.80
C PHE A 159 12.04 3.51 5.96
N VAL A 160 11.45 2.31 5.83
CA VAL A 160 10.63 1.70 6.90
C VAL A 160 11.46 1.49 8.16
N ARG A 161 12.71 1.02 8.03
CA ARG A 161 13.61 0.83 9.16
C ARG A 161 13.91 2.16 9.84
N VAL A 162 14.36 3.17 9.11
CA VAL A 162 14.70 4.47 9.68
C VAL A 162 13.50 5.06 10.41
N ILE A 163 12.34 5.11 9.75
CA ILE A 163 11.15 5.71 10.34
C ILE A 163 10.66 4.91 11.54
N CYS A 164 10.42 3.60 11.39
CA CYS A 164 9.74 2.81 12.42
C CYS A 164 10.64 2.28 13.55
N LEU A 165 11.92 2.03 13.29
CA LEU A 165 12.88 1.55 14.29
C LEU A 165 13.71 2.69 14.87
N ASP A 166 14.34 3.51 14.02
CA ASP A 166 15.39 4.42 14.49
C ASP A 166 14.80 5.74 15.04
N LYS A 167 13.83 6.32 14.33
CA LYS A 167 13.24 7.62 14.68
C LYS A 167 12.10 7.48 15.70
N ILE A 168 11.00 6.80 15.33
CA ILE A 168 9.81 6.70 16.21
C ILE A 168 9.87 5.56 17.23
N LYS A 169 10.75 4.57 17.00
CA LYS A 169 10.99 3.44 17.92
C LYS A 169 9.73 2.64 18.27
N LEU A 170 8.80 2.53 17.33
CA LEU A 170 7.62 1.66 17.46
C LEU A 170 7.97 0.19 17.18
N CYS A 171 9.02 -0.06 16.39
CA CYS A 171 9.55 -1.37 16.11
C CYS A 171 10.85 -1.65 16.87
N ASP A 172 11.18 -2.92 17.02
CA ASP A 172 12.54 -3.40 17.31
C ASP A 172 13.08 -4.17 16.10
N ALA A 173 14.38 -4.49 16.11
CA ALA A 173 15.04 -5.20 15.01
C ALA A 173 14.34 -6.54 14.69
N GLU A 174 13.95 -7.29 15.72
CA GLU A 174 13.24 -8.57 15.58
C GLU A 174 11.88 -8.39 14.87
N SER A 175 11.13 -7.34 15.23
CA SER A 175 9.83 -7.03 14.63
C SER A 175 9.90 -6.59 13.17
N LEU A 176 11.05 -6.09 12.70
CA LEU A 176 11.26 -5.77 11.29
C LEU A 176 11.56 -7.02 10.46
N GLU A 177 12.36 -7.94 11.00
CA GLU A 177 12.73 -9.20 10.33
C GLU A 177 11.58 -10.20 10.22
N ASP A 178 10.49 -10.00 10.96
CA ASP A 178 9.28 -10.81 10.85
C ASP A 178 8.59 -10.61 9.48
N ARG A 179 9.04 -11.40 8.50
CA ARG A 179 8.50 -11.52 7.12
C ARG A 179 7.01 -11.82 7.09
N ALA A 180 6.43 -12.32 8.18
CA ALA A 180 5.01 -12.61 8.23
C ALA A 180 4.15 -11.34 8.43
N LEU A 181 4.72 -10.12 8.40
CA LEU A 181 3.99 -8.84 8.45
C LEU A 181 3.28 -8.42 7.14
N GLY A 182 3.28 -9.29 6.12
CA GLY A 182 2.14 -9.52 5.23
C GLY A 182 1.76 -8.45 4.20
N ASP A 183 2.68 -7.59 3.80
CA ASP A 183 2.62 -6.89 2.50
C ASP A 183 3.94 -6.98 1.71
N GLU A 184 4.98 -7.65 2.25
CA GLU A 184 6.30 -7.68 1.63
C GLU A 184 6.43 -8.67 0.46
N ARG A 185 5.36 -9.38 0.10
CA ARG A 185 5.37 -10.27 -1.07
C ARG A 185 5.56 -9.54 -2.40
N GLY A 186 5.39 -8.22 -2.43
CA GLY A 186 5.71 -7.39 -3.60
C GLY A 186 7.18 -6.93 -3.67
N PHE A 187 7.97 -7.16 -2.62
CA PHE A 187 9.37 -6.74 -2.51
C PHE A 187 10.26 -7.97 -2.38
N GLU A 188 10.23 -8.82 -3.41
CA GLU A 188 11.35 -9.75 -3.62
C GLU A 188 12.60 -8.88 -3.74
N TYR A 189 13.42 -8.90 -2.70
CA TYR A 189 14.74 -8.28 -2.73
C TYR A 189 15.52 -9.05 -3.79
N ASP A 190 15.62 -8.47 -4.99
CA ASP A 190 16.46 -9.00 -6.04
C ASP A 190 17.90 -8.76 -5.59
N SER A 191 18.43 -9.68 -4.76
CA SER A 191 19.78 -9.65 -4.20
C SER A 191 20.88 -9.75 -5.26
N ASN A 192 20.51 -9.63 -6.54
CA ASN A 192 21.39 -9.59 -7.71
C ASN A 192 21.55 -8.18 -8.31
N SER A 193 20.96 -7.11 -7.74
CA SER A 193 21.13 -5.75 -8.30
C SER A 193 22.36 -4.99 -7.76
N GLU A 194 23.23 -5.61 -6.95
CA GLU A 194 24.59 -5.10 -6.73
C GLU A 194 25.43 -5.34 -7.99
N ALA A 195 25.50 -4.34 -8.87
CA ALA A 195 26.71 -3.87 -9.56
C ALA A 195 26.36 -3.10 -10.83
N GLN A 196 25.88 -1.86 -10.69
CA GLN A 196 26.21 -0.82 -11.67
C GLN A 196 26.64 0.41 -10.90
N GLY A 197 27.92 0.40 -10.51
CA GLY A 197 28.60 1.58 -10.04
C GLY A 197 28.55 2.68 -11.10
N PRO A 198 28.62 3.96 -10.69
CA PRO A 198 28.59 5.07 -11.62
C PRO A 198 29.80 4.96 -12.56
N ALA A 199 29.52 4.93 -13.87
CA ALA A 199 30.53 5.10 -14.89
C ALA A 199 31.26 6.43 -14.64
N GLN A 200 32.52 6.32 -14.22
CA GLN A 200 33.45 7.45 -14.21
C GLN A 200 33.74 7.81 -15.67
N ASN A 201 32.96 8.72 -16.22
CA ASN A 201 33.41 9.56 -17.32
C ASN A 201 33.99 10.83 -16.71
N VAL A 202 35.31 10.87 -16.57
CA VAL A 202 36.06 12.12 -16.51
C VAL A 202 36.77 12.26 -17.85
N GLU A 203 36.46 13.36 -18.53
CA GLU A 203 36.86 13.72 -19.89
C GLU A 203 38.35 14.06 -20.04
N LEU A 204 38.72 14.12 -21.34
CA LEU A 204 39.75 14.91 -22.04
C LEU A 204 41.03 14.18 -22.49
#